data_AF-A0A8T6P6F2-F1
#
_entry.id   AF-A0A8T6P6F2-F1
#
_cell.length_a   1.000
_cell.length_b   1.000
_cell.length_c   1.000
_cell.angle_alpha   90.00
_cell.angle_beta   90.00
_cell.angle_gamma   90.00
#
_symmetry.space_group_name_H-M   'P 1'
#
loop_
_entity.id
_entity.type
_entity.pdbx_description
1 polymer ?
#
loop_
_entity_poly.entity_id
_entity_poly.type
_entity_poly.pdbx_seq_one_letter_code
_entity_poly.pdbx_strand_id
1 'polypeptide(L)' 'MSDVFISYSRVDSTFMFQLNQQLNLSGIPTWVDLERLTAGMDWKEEIDAAIRAAPALVV' A
#
# COMPACT_ATOMS: atom_id res chain seq x y z
N MET A 1 2.06 8.92 9.07
CA MET A 1 3.11 7.89 8.92
C MET A 1 2.40 6.57 8.76
N SER A 2 2.66 5.87 7.66
CA SER A 2 2.19 4.51 7.42
C SER A 2 3.34 3.56 7.71
N ASP A 3 3.10 2.55 8.54
CA ASP A 3 4.15 1.65 9.02
C ASP A 3 4.42 0.50 8.05
N VAL A 4 3.46 0.24 7.15
CA VAL A 4 3.53 -0.87 6.19
C VAL A 4 3.07 -0.42 4.81
N PHE A 5 3.88 -0.66 3.80
CA PHE A 5 3.49 -0.58 2.39
C PHE A 5 3.10 -1.98 1.87
N ILE A 6 1.93 -2.10 1.25
CA ILE A 6 1.49 -3.35 0.60
C ILE A 6 1.59 -3.20 -0.91
N SER A 7 2.55 -3.90 -1.51
CA SER A 7 2.62 -4.10 -2.95
C SER A 7 1.82 -5.35 -3.30
N TYR A 8 0.95 -5.26 -4.30
CA TYR A 8 0.09 -6.38 -4.69
C TYR A 8 -0.15 -6.41 -6.19
N SER A 9 -0.36 -7.60 -6.73
CA SER A 9 -0.87 -7.76 -8.09
C SER A 9 -2.39 -7.56 -8.09
N ARG A 10 -2.95 -6.98 -9.16
CA ARG A 10 -4.40 -6.74 -9.28
C ARG A 10 -5.23 -8.02 -9.13
N VAL A 11 -4.67 -9.17 -9.52
CA VAL A 11 -5.30 -10.49 -9.36
C VAL A 11 -5.51 -10.86 -7.89
N ASP A 12 -4.68 -10.33 -7.00
CA ASP A 12 -4.70 -10.58 -5.55
C ASP A 12 -5.41 -9.47 -4.77
N SER A 13 -6.11 -8.56 -5.46
CA SER A 13 -6.82 -7.43 -4.85
C SER A 13 -7.74 -7.83 -3.71
N THR A 14 -8.47 -8.94 -3.84
CA THR A 14 -9.37 -9.43 -2.78
C THR A 14 -8.60 -9.81 -1.51
N PHE A 15 -7.44 -10.47 -1.66
CA PHE A 15 -6.59 -10.81 -0.53
C PHE A 15 -5.94 -9.56 0.08
N MET A 16 -5.45 -8.64 -0.75
CA MET A 16 -4.92 -7.35 -0.29
C MET A 16 -5.94 -6.60 0.58
N PHE A 17 -7.21 -6.53 0.16
CA PHE A 17 -8.25 -5.85 0.93
C PHE A 17 -8.45 -6.48 2.32
N GLN A 18 -8.43 -7.81 2.40
CA GLN A 18 -8.55 -8.53 3.67
C GLN A 18 -7.34 -8.28 4.57
N LEU A 19 -6.13 -8.34 4.02
CA LEU A 19 -4.90 -8.08 4.75
C LEU A 19 -4.85 -6.65 5.28
N ASN A 20 -5.16 -5.67 4.43
CA ASN A 20 -5.23 -4.25 4.78
C ASN A 20 -6.23 -4.02 5.93
N GLN A 21 -7.42 -4.64 5.87
CA GLN A 21 -8.41 -4.52 6.93
C GLN A 21 -7.91 -5.10 8.25
N GLN A 22 -7.31 -6.29 8.25
CA GLN A 22 -6.81 -6.93 9.46
C GLN A 22 -5.67 -6.15 10.10
N LEU A 23 -4.75 -5.59 9.30
CA LEU A 23 -3.65 -4.76 9.79
C LEU A 23 -4.17 -3.48 10.43
N ASN A 24 -5.12 -2.79 9.79
CA ASN A 24 -5.73 -1.59 10.36
C ASN A 24 -6.52 -1.89 11.64
N LEU A 25 -7.26 -3.01 11.70
CA LEU A 25 -7.95 -3.45 12.92
C LEU A 25 -6.98 -3.78 14.06
N SER A 26 -5.76 -4.19 13.73
CA SER A 26 -4.69 -4.45 14.69
C SER A 26 -3.94 -3.18 15.12
N GLY A 27 -4.37 -2.00 14.65
CA GLY A 27 -3.73 -0.72 14.93
C GLY A 27 -2.45 -0.48 14.13
N ILE A 28 -2.20 -1.26 13.06
CA ILE A 28 -1.04 -1.11 12.18
C ILE A 28 -1.46 -0.29 10.95
N PRO A 29 -1.05 0.98 10.86
CA PRO A 29 -1.41 1.84 9.74
C PRO A 29 -0.72 1.36 8.47
N THR A 30 -1.50 1.14 7.43
CA THR A 30 -1.07 0.61 6.13
C THR A 30 -1.27 1.65 5.05
N TRP A 31 -0.36 1.65 4.07
CA TRP A 31 -0.53 2.37 2.81
C TRP A 31 -0.68 1.36 1.68
N VAL A 32 -1.74 1.50 0.91
CA VAL A 32 -2.03 0.65 -0.24
C VAL A 32 -2.34 1.54 -1.42
N ASP A 33 -1.77 1.21 -2.57
CA ASP A 33 -2.09 1.82 -3.85
C ASP A 33 -3.45 1.28 -4.34
N LEU A 34 -4.52 1.67 -3.63
CA LEU A 34 -5.89 1.47 -4.10
C LEU A 34 -6.03 2.34 -5.34
N GLU A 35 -6.34 1.75 -6.50
CA GLU A 35 -6.48 2.37 -7.83
C GLU A 35 -7.40 3.63 -7.89
N ARG A 36 -7.06 4.69 -7.17
CA ARG A 36 -7.41 6.09 -7.42
C ARG A 36 -6.21 6.76 -8.08
N LEU A 37 -5.56 6.01 -8.98
CA LEU A 37 -4.51 6.50 -9.84
C LEU A 37 -5.18 7.24 -10.98
N THR A 38 -5.30 8.56 -10.82
CA THR A 38 -5.62 9.43 -11.95
C THR A 38 -4.50 9.28 -12.96
N ALA A 39 -4.80 8.77 -14.17
CA ALA A 39 -3.81 8.57 -15.21
C ALA A 39 -3.06 9.89 -15.49
N GLY A 40 -1.77 9.94 -15.20
CA GLY A 40 -0.90 11.09 -15.50
C GLY A 40 -0.06 11.64 -14.36
N MET A 41 -0.17 11.13 -13.13
CA MET A 41 0.76 11.48 -12.03
C MET A 41 2.06 10.66 -12.10
N ASP A 42 3.19 11.29 -11.76
CA ASP A 42 4.53 10.70 -11.68
C ASP A 42 4.64 9.72 -10.49
N TRP A 43 3.99 8.57 -10.65
CA TRP A 43 3.85 7.48 -9.68
C TRP A 43 5.17 6.94 -9.14
N LYS A 44 6.25 7.08 -9.90
CA LYS A 44 7.57 6.58 -9.52
C LYS A 44 8.10 7.26 -8.27
N GLU A 45 7.93 8.58 -8.16
CA GLU A 45 8.42 9.34 -7.00
C GLU A 45 7.59 9.08 -5.74
N GLU A 46 6.28 8.90 -5.88
CA GLU A 46 5.38 8.57 -4.75
C GLU A 46 5.65 7.17 -4.21
N ILE A 47 5.80 6.17 -5.07
CA ILE A 47 6.17 4.80 -4.65
C ILE A 47 7.54 4.82 -3.98
N ASP A 48 8.52 5.49 -4.58
CA ASP A 48 9.86 5.63 -4.01
C ASP A 48 9.82 6.32 -2.63
N ALA A 49 8.97 7.34 -2.47
CA ALA A 49 8.77 8.02 -1.19
C ALA A 49 8.08 7.12 -0.16
N ALA A 50 7.05 6.37 -0.57
CA ALA A 50 6.33 5.43 0.30
C ALA A 50 7.24 4.30 0.78
N ILE A 51 8.05 3.71 -0.10
CA ILE A 51 9.05 2.70 0.25
C ILE A 51 10.08 3.27 1.24
N ARG A 52 10.57 4.49 1.00
CA ARG A 52 11.52 5.14 1.92
C ARG A 52 10.91 5.47 3.29
N ALA A 53 9.61 5.75 3.34
CA ALA A 53 8.91 6.14 4.55
C ALA A 53 8.37 4.94 5.35
N ALA A 54 8.23 3.77 4.73
CA ALA A 54 7.67 2.58 5.36
C ALA A 54 8.74 1.72 6.07
N PRO A 55 8.59 1.46 7.38
CA PRO A 55 9.40 0.49 8.11
C PRO A 55 9.37 -0.93 7.55
N ALA A 56 8.29 -1.34 6.88
CA ALA A 56 8.11 -2.69 6.36
C ALA A 56 7.38 -2.71 5.00
N LEU A 57 7.74 -3.69 4.16
CA LEU A 57 7.16 -3.96 2.85
C LEU A 57 6.60 -5.39 2.81
N VAL A 58 5.36 -5.52 2.31
CA VAL A 58 4.72 -6.81 2.01
C VAL A 58 4.52 -6.92 0.50
N VAL A 59 4.92 -8.06 -0.09
CA VAL A 59 4.82 -8.40 -1.53
C VAL A 59 4.16 -9.78 -1.67
#